data_AF-A0A3D1BAP2-F1
#
_entry.id   AF-A0A3D1BAP2-F1
#
_cell.length_a   1.000
_cell.length_b   1.000
_cell.length_c   1.000
_cell.angle_alpha   90.00
_cell.angle_beta   90.00
_cell.angle_gamma   90.00
#
_symmetry.space_group_name_H-M   'P 1'
#
loop_
_entity.id
_entity.type
_entity.pdbx_description
1 polymer ?
#
loop_
_entity_poly.entity_id
_entity_poly.type
_entity_poly.pdbx_seq_one_letter_code
_entity_poly.pdbx_strand_id
1 'polypeptide(L)' 'GVAVEAFASEIFPLEIRKVLSISLLLLAMFISSTACFRWLTIERAMRHQGPLPFPLLIPILSIGGTLVTLVLIAFVALRN' A
#
# COMPACT_ATOMS: atom_id res chain seq x y z
N GLY A 1 2.45 -11.10 5.57
CA GLY A 1 2.72 -12.53 5.31
C GLY A 1 2.85 -13.26 6.62
N VAL A 2 4.05 -13.23 7.23
CA VAL A 2 4.38 -14.05 8.41
C VAL A 2 3.46 -13.82 9.63
N ALA A 3 3.17 -12.56 10.00
CA ALA A 3 2.27 -12.29 11.12
C ALA A 3 0.83 -12.77 10.86
N VAL A 4 0.33 -12.59 9.64
CA VAL A 4 -1.01 -13.08 9.26
C VAL A 4 -1.01 -14.62 9.21
N GLU A 5 0.05 -15.25 8.72
CA GLU A 5 0.18 -16.70 8.72
C GLU A 5 0.21 -17.28 10.13
N ALA A 6 0.95 -16.65 11.05
CA ALA A 6 1.09 -17.09 12.43
C ALA A 6 -0.17 -16.85 13.28
N PHE A 7 -0.82 -15.69 13.16
CA PHE A 7 -1.97 -15.32 14.00
C PHE A 7 -3.33 -15.73 13.42
N ALA A 8 -3.47 -15.83 12.09
CA ALA A 8 -4.74 -16.22 11.46
C ALA A 8 -4.82 -17.73 11.16
N SER A 9 -3.75 -18.49 11.42
CA SER A 9 -3.65 -19.94 11.21
C SER A 9 -4.84 -20.73 11.79
N GLU A 10 -5.30 -20.34 12.98
CA GLU A 10 -6.34 -21.07 13.70
C GLU A 10 -7.76 -20.52 13.50
N ILE A 11 -7.90 -19.30 12.97
CA ILE A 11 -9.17 -18.55 13.01
C ILE A 11 -9.78 -18.37 11.61
N PHE A 12 -8.97 -18.35 10.54
CA PHE A 12 -9.46 -18.05 9.18
C PHE A 12 -9.11 -19.14 8.16
N PRO A 13 -10.03 -19.50 7.24
CA PRO A 13 -9.75 -20.43 6.17
C PRO A 13 -8.62 -19.92 5.24
N LEU A 14 -7.85 -20.87 4.67
CA LEU A 14 -6.60 -20.64 3.94
C LEU A 14 -6.69 -19.54 2.86
N GLU A 15 -7.83 -19.50 2.14
CA GLU A 15 -8.11 -18.52 1.09
C GLU A 15 -8.15 -17.07 1.62
N ILE A 16 -8.78 -16.83 2.78
CA ILE A 16 -8.89 -15.48 3.37
C ILE A 16 -7.51 -14.98 3.78
N ARG A 17 -6.71 -15.86 4.39
CA ARG A 17 -5.37 -15.55 4.89
C ARG A 17 -4.42 -15.13 3.77
N LYS A 18 -4.50 -15.82 2.63
CA LYS A 18 -3.71 -15.54 1.44
C LYS A 18 -4.05 -14.16 0.88
N VAL A 19 -5.34 -13.86 0.73
CA VAL A 19 -5.79 -12.55 0.21
C VAL A 19 -5.44 -11.41 1.15
N LEU A 20 -5.60 -11.58 2.47
CA LEU A 20 -5.17 -10.59 3.47
C LEU A 20 -3.67 -10.32 3.39
N SER A 21 -2.86 -11.37 3.30
CA SER A 21 -1.41 -11.25 3.20
C SER A 21 -0.98 -10.52 1.94
N ILE A 22 -1.58 -10.83 0.80
CA ILE A 22 -1.30 -10.16 -0.48
C ILE A 22 -1.72 -8.69 -0.41
N SER A 23 -2.90 -8.40 0.13
CA SER A 23 -3.42 -7.03 0.25
C SER A 23 -2.53 -6.16 1.14
N LEU A 24 -2.07 -6.71 2.28
CA LEU A 24 -1.13 -6.03 3.16
C LEU A 24 0.24 -5.82 2.51
N LEU A 25 0.74 -6.79 1.73
CA LEU A 25 1.99 -6.63 0.97
C LEU A 25 1.87 -5.53 -0.08
N LEU A 26 0.76 -5.48 -0.82
CA LEU A 26 0.50 -4.42 -1.80
C LEU A 26 0.45 -3.05 -1.13
N LEU A 27 -0.23 -2.95 0.00
CA LEU A 27 -0.32 -1.71 0.78
C LEU A 27 1.07 -1.27 1.28
N ALA A 28 1.87 -2.21 1.80
CA ALA A 28 3.24 -1.96 2.23
C ALA A 28 4.14 -1.51 1.06
N MET A 29 4.05 -2.14 -0.12
CA MET A 29 4.76 -1.71 -1.32
C MET A 29 4.37 -0.29 -1.72
N PHE A 30 3.09 0.06 -1.64
CA PHE A 30 2.60 1.39 -1.98
C PHE A 30 3.15 2.46 -1.02
N ILE A 31 3.14 2.18 0.28
CA ILE A 31 3.72 3.07 1.30
C ILE A 31 5.22 3.23 1.08
N SER A 32 5.95 2.13 0.87
CA SER A 32 7.40 2.17 0.66
C SER A 32 7.76 2.97 -0.61
N SER A 33 7.05 2.72 -1.71
CA SER A 33 7.24 3.44 -2.97
C SER A 33 7.02 4.94 -2.79
N THR A 34 5.91 5.35 -2.19
CA THR A 34 5.58 6.78 -1.97
C THR A 34 6.58 7.48 -1.04
N ALA A 35 7.08 6.79 0.00
CA ALA A 35 8.15 7.31 0.85
C ALA A 35 9.45 7.51 0.07
N CYS A 36 9.84 6.55 -0.78
CA CYS A 36 11.03 6.63 -1.63
C CYS A 36 10.93 7.76 -2.66
N PHE A 37 9.78 7.89 -3.34
CA PHE A 37 9.53 8.99 -4.27
C PHE A 37 9.60 10.36 -3.59
N ARG A 38 9.08 10.51 -2.37
CA ARG A 38 9.21 11.75 -1.59
C ARG A 38 10.66 12.09 -1.32
N TRP A 39 11.45 11.11 -0.88
CA TRP A 39 12.86 11.31 -0.59
C TRP A 39 13.65 11.72 -1.84
N LEU A 40 13.45 11.03 -2.97
CA LEU A 40 14.09 11.38 -4.26
C LEU A 40 13.69 12.78 -4.76
N THR A 41 12.43 13.16 -4.58
CA THR A 41 11.94 14.48 -5.03
C THR A 41 12.56 15.60 -4.17
N ILE A 42 12.69 15.37 -2.85
CA ILE A 42 13.33 16.32 -1.93
C ILE A 42 14.84 16.42 -2.23
N GLU A 43 15.54 15.30 -2.42
CA GLU A 43 16.98 15.29 -2.71
C GLU A 43 17.30 16.03 -4.03
N ARG A 44 16.47 15.82 -5.06
CA ARG A 44 16.59 16.54 -6.34
C ARG A 44 16.35 18.04 -6.18
N ALA A 45 15.35 18.45 -5.39
CA ALA A 45 15.07 19.87 -5.14
C ALA A 45 16.24 20.55 -4.39
N MET A 46 16.84 19.86 -3.42
CA MET A 46 18.02 20.35 -2.70
C MET A 46 19.25 20.49 -3.59
N ARG A 47 19.51 19.53 -4.50
CA ARG A 47 20.64 19.61 -5.45
C ARG A 47 20.51 20.75 -6.45
N HIS A 48 19.29 21.15 -6.81
CA HIS A 48 19.05 22.21 -7.77
C HIS A 48 18.68 23.57 -7.13
N GLN A 49 18.80 23.70 -5.80
CA GLN A 49 18.38 24.91 -5.03
C GLN A 49 16.96 25.40 -5.43
N GLY A 50 16.09 24.47 -5.82
CA GLY A 50 14.75 24.77 -6.29
C GLY A 50 13.78 24.96 -5.13
N PRO A 51 12.70 25.75 -5.33
CA PRO A 51 11.65 25.89 -4.32
C PRO A 51 11.06 24.52 -3.95
N LEU A 52 10.75 24.31 -2.67
CA LEU A 52 10.27 23.03 -2.17
C LEU A 52 9.06 22.54 -3.00
N PRO A 53 9.11 21.32 -3.57
CA PRO A 53 8.14 20.84 -4.53
C PRO A 53 6.74 20.69 -3.89
N PHE A 54 5.72 21.12 -4.63
CA PHE A 54 4.31 21.04 -4.25
C PHE A 54 3.88 19.59 -3.98
N PRO A 55 3.02 19.33 -2.97
CA PRO A 55 2.79 18.00 -2.41
C PRO A 55 1.82 17.15 -3.27
N LEU A 56 2.26 16.76 -4.47
CA LEU A 56 1.57 15.80 -5.37
C LEU A 56 1.53 14.36 -4.84
N LEU A 57 2.12 14.09 -3.67
CA LEU A 57 2.14 12.77 -3.03
C LEU A 57 0.80 12.38 -2.39
N ILE A 58 0.01 13.37 -1.98
CA ILE A 58 -1.32 13.18 -1.37
C ILE A 58 -2.29 12.44 -2.32
N PRO A 59 -2.44 12.85 -3.60
CA PRO A 59 -3.30 12.12 -4.53
C PRO A 59 -2.76 10.72 -4.85
N ILE A 60 -1.45 10.53 -4.98
CA ILE A 60 -0.88 9.20 -5.26
C ILE A 60 -1.18 8.21 -4.13
N LEU A 61 -0.97 8.61 -2.87
CA LEU A 61 -1.31 7.78 -1.70
C LEU A 61 -2.80 7.45 -1.64
N SER A 62 -3.67 8.43 -1.94
CA SER A 62 -5.12 8.20 -1.99
C SER A 62 -5.48 7.17 -3.06
N ILE A 63 -4.91 7.27 -4.26
CA ILE A 63 -5.15 6.31 -5.35
C ILE A 63 -4.71 4.89 -4.94
N GLY A 64 -3.56 4.75 -4.30
CA GLY A 64 -3.08 3.45 -3.80
C GLY A 64 -3.99 2.83 -2.75
N GLY A 65 -4.41 3.64 -1.77
CA GLY A 65 -5.38 3.22 -0.76
C GLY A 65 -6.71 2.79 -1.40
N THR A 66 -7.26 3.60 -2.31
CA THR A 66 -8.49 3.29 -3.04
C THR A 66 -8.36 1.99 -3.83
N LEU A 67 -7.23 1.76 -4.52
CA LEU A 67 -7.02 0.54 -5.29
C LEU A 67 -7.03 -0.71 -4.39
N VAL A 68 -6.33 -0.67 -3.26
CA VAL A 68 -6.31 -1.80 -2.30
C VAL A 68 -7.70 -2.04 -1.71
N THR A 69 -8.42 -0.98 -1.32
CA THR A 69 -9.79 -1.09 -0.82
C THR A 69 -10.73 -1.69 -1.86
N LEU A 70 -10.61 -1.28 -3.13
CA LEU A 70 -11.46 -1.79 -4.21
C LEU A 70 -11.21 -3.28 -4.49
N VAL A 71 -9.95 -3.72 -4.44
CA VAL A 71 -9.59 -5.15 -4.54
C VAL A 71 -10.21 -5.96 -3.39
N LEU A 72 -10.14 -5.45 -2.16
CA LEU A 72 -10.74 -6.11 -1.01
C LEU A 72 -12.27 -6.21 -1.12
N ILE A 73 -12.93 -5.12 -1.52
CA ILE A 73 -14.39 -5.10 -1.72
C ILE A 73 -14.80 -6.09 -2.80
N ALA A 74 -14.13 -6.08 -3.96
CA ALA A 74 -14.42 -7.00 -5.06
C ALA A 74 -14.29 -8.47 -4.61
N PHE A 75 -13.25 -8.79 -3.84
CA PHE A 75 -13.05 -10.13 -3.32
C PHE A 75 -14.15 -10.57 -2.35
N VAL A 76 -14.57 -9.69 -1.43
CA VAL A 76 -15.68 -9.98 -0.50
C VAL A 76 -17.00 -10.15 -1.26
N ALA A 77 -17.27 -9.29 -2.25
CA ALA A 77 -18.50 -9.32 -3.04
C ALA A 77 -18.58 -10.57 -3.95
N LEU A 78 -17.47 -11.02 -4.54
CA LEU A 78 -17.43 -12.23 -5.37
C LEU A 78 -17.59 -13.53 -4.57
N ARG A 79 -17.38 -13.48 -3.26
CA ARG A 79 -17.47 -14.65 -2.38
C ARG A 79 -18.83 -14.81 -1.70
N ASN A 80 -19.64 -13.75 -1.66
CA ASN A 80 -20.98 -13.75 -1.08
C ASN A 80 -22.05 -14.04 -2.14
#